data_AF-A0AAV6CJJ7-F1
#
_entry.id   AF-A0AAV6CJJ7-F1
#
_cell.length_a   1.000
_cell.length_b   1.000
_cell.length_c   1.000
_cell.angle_alpha   90.00
_cell.angle_beta   90.00
_cell.angle_gamma   90.00
#
_symmetry.space_group_name_H-M   'P 1'
#
loop_
_entity.id
_entity.type
_entity.pdbx_description
1 polymer ?
#
loop_
_entity_poly.entity_id
_entity_poly.type
_entity_poly.pdbx_seq_one_letter_code
_entity_poly.pdbx_strand_id
1 'polypeptide(L)'
;MRANCPALARRRGFSLIELMCVLCIIMILVGMMVPSVLKAYRRAKSFESEITGQQFTPAFATALATFYEDQREFPALKPEELAQLGVFDSSMLAFLRKPGVVYYPFSSKDKGDKLILRADQGKKPPYVIYKRDVVRE
;
A
#
# COMPACT_ATOMS: atom_id res chain seq x y z
N MET A 1 -73.15 -15.65 32.21
CA MET A 1 -72.22 -16.33 31.27
C MET A 1 -71.85 -15.36 30.16
N ARG A 2 -70.60 -14.90 30.08
CA ARG A 2 -70.08 -14.05 28.98
C ARG A 2 -69.09 -14.88 28.18
N ALA A 3 -69.36 -15.09 26.90
CA ALA A 3 -68.46 -15.76 25.98
C ALA A 3 -67.26 -14.87 25.69
N ASN A 4 -66.05 -15.37 25.97
CA ASN A 4 -64.80 -14.74 25.62
C ASN A 4 -64.43 -15.21 24.21
N CYS A 5 -64.62 -14.35 23.20
CA CYS A 5 -64.24 -14.65 21.82
C CYS A 5 -62.76 -14.26 21.64
N PRO A 6 -61.83 -15.20 21.40
CA PRO A 6 -60.46 -14.81 21.10
C PRO A 6 -60.44 -14.14 19.72
N ALA A 7 -60.24 -12.82 19.70
CA ALA A 7 -59.92 -12.12 18.47
C ALA A 7 -58.60 -12.70 17.92
N LEU A 8 -58.71 -13.53 16.89
CA LEU A 8 -57.57 -14.11 16.17
C LEU A 8 -56.66 -12.96 15.70
N ALA A 9 -55.52 -12.80 16.36
CA ALA A 9 -54.48 -11.87 15.95
C ALA A 9 -54.01 -12.25 14.53
N ARG A 10 -54.52 -11.55 13.52
CA ARG A 10 -54.17 -11.74 12.12
C ARG A 10 -52.68 -11.44 11.96
N ARG A 11 -51.87 -12.49 11.80
CA ARG A 11 -50.45 -12.36 11.46
C ARG A 11 -50.36 -11.67 10.10
N ARG A 12 -49.99 -10.39 10.08
CA ARG A 12 -49.63 -9.66 8.86
C ARG A 12 -48.26 -10.16 8.42
N GLY A 13 -48.23 -10.99 7.38
CA GLY A 13 -46.99 -11.31 6.67
C GLY A 13 -46.67 -10.22 5.66
N PHE A 14 -45.39 -10.01 5.36
CA PHE A 14 -44.95 -9.16 4.26
C PHE A 14 -45.50 -9.70 2.94
N SER A 15 -46.03 -8.82 2.10
CA SER A 15 -46.48 -9.25 0.77
C SER A 15 -45.28 -9.49 -0.15
N LEU A 16 -45.42 -10.42 -1.11
CA LEU A 16 -44.36 -10.71 -2.08
C LEU A 16 -43.98 -9.46 -2.88
N ILE A 17 -44.97 -8.62 -3.21
CA ILE A 17 -44.77 -7.35 -3.90
C ILE A 17 -43.98 -6.34 -3.04
N GLU A 18 -44.23 -6.29 -1.73
CA GLU A 18 -43.52 -5.39 -0.81
C GLU A 18 -42.05 -5.81 -0.65
N LEU A 19 -41.78 -7.13 -0.54
CA LEU A 19 -40.42 -7.65 -0.55
C LEU A 19 -39.70 -7.37 -1.87
N MET A 20 -40.39 -7.52 -3.01
CA MET A 20 -39.81 -7.25 -4.32
C MET A 20 -39.46 -5.76 -4.49
N CYS A 21 -40.35 -4.87 -4.07
CA CYS A 21 -40.13 -3.43 -4.11
C CYS A 21 -38.89 -3.02 -3.29
N VAL A 22 -38.73 -3.56 -2.09
CA VAL A 22 -37.57 -3.30 -1.22
C VAL A 22 -36.27 -3.77 -1.88
N LEU A 23 -36.25 -5.00 -2.42
CA LEU A 23 -35.07 -5.51 -3.11
C LEU A 23 -34.73 -4.70 -4.37
N CYS A 24 -35.73 -4.24 -5.13
CA CYS A 24 -35.52 -3.35 -6.27
C CYS A 24 -34.82 -2.05 -5.86
N ILE A 25 -35.26 -1.42 -4.77
CA ILE A 25 -34.65 -0.17 -4.28
C ILE A 25 -33.21 -0.43 -3.79
N ILE A 26 -32.98 -1.53 -3.06
CA ILE A 26 -31.62 -1.90 -2.59
C ILE A 26 -30.68 -2.12 -3.78
N MET A 27 -31.12 -2.80 -4.83
CA MET A 27 -30.30 -3.05 -6.02
C MET A 27 -29.94 -1.76 -6.75
N ILE A 28 -30.86 -0.81 -6.84
CA ILE A 28 -30.57 0.51 -7.43
C ILE A 28 -29.52 1.26 -6.59
N LEU A 29 -29.69 1.29 -5.27
CA LEU A 29 -28.75 1.95 -4.37
C LEU A 29 -27.35 1.33 -4.43
N VAL A 30 -27.26 -0.01 -4.40
CA VAL A 30 -25.98 -0.73 -4.50
C VAL A 30 -25.35 -0.49 -5.88
N GLY A 31 -26.13 -0.54 -6.96
CA GLY A 31 -25.64 -0.28 -8.31
C GLY A 31 -25.00 1.10 -8.47
N MET A 32 -25.57 2.12 -7.83
CA MET A 32 -25.00 3.47 -7.81
C MET A 32 -23.78 3.60 -6.88
N MET A 33 -23.72 2.81 -5.80
CA MET A 33 -22.65 2.87 -4.81
C MET A 33 -21.35 2.19 -5.26
N VAL A 34 -21.44 1.05 -5.95
CA VAL A 34 -20.28 0.27 -6.43
C VAL A 34 -19.19 1.11 -7.11
N PRO A 35 -19.45 1.93 -8.15
CA PRO A 35 -18.40 2.68 -8.84
C PRO A 35 -17.70 3.70 -7.93
N SER A 36 -18.44 4.29 -6.97
CA SER A 36 -17.91 5.27 -6.01
C SER A 36 -16.97 4.61 -5.01
N VAL A 37 -17.34 3.42 -4.50
CA VAL A 37 -16.50 2.64 -3.58
C VAL A 37 -15.24 2.15 -4.29
N LEU A 38 -15.33 1.67 -5.53
CA LEU A 38 -14.14 1.27 -6.30
C LEU A 38 -13.16 2.44 -6.52
N LYS A 39 -13.68 3.64 -6.82
CA LYS A 39 -12.85 4.84 -6.96
C LYS A 39 -12.18 5.23 -5.64
N ALA A 40 -12.92 5.19 -4.54
CA ALA A 40 -12.39 5.49 -3.21
C ALA A 40 -11.32 4.47 -2.79
N TYR A 41 -11.56 3.18 -3.02
CA TYR A 41 -10.59 2.11 -2.72
C TYR A 41 -9.30 2.26 -3.53
N ARG A 42 -9.41 2.51 -4.85
CA ARG A 42 -8.24 2.77 -5.69
C ARG A 42 -7.46 4.00 -5.22
N ARG A 43 -8.16 5.05 -4.81
CA ARG A 43 -7.56 6.28 -4.29
C ARG A 43 -6.85 6.05 -2.95
N ALA A 44 -7.45 5.29 -2.04
CA ALA A 44 -6.83 4.91 -0.78
C ALA A 44 -5.55 4.09 -1.01
N LYS A 45 -5.60 3.10 -1.92
CA LYS A 45 -4.43 2.30 -2.29
C LYS A 45 -3.30 3.15 -2.88
N SER A 46 -3.62 4.15 -3.71
CA SER A 46 -2.61 5.08 -4.24
C SER A 46 -2.08 6.07 -3.19
N PHE A 47 -2.87 6.43 -2.19
CA PHE A 47 -2.42 7.29 -1.09
C PHE A 47 -1.46 6.55 -0.16
N GLU A 48 -1.76 5.29 0.17
CA GLU A 48 -0.87 4.47 1.00
C GLU A 48 0.51 4.31 0.33
N SER A 49 0.51 4.04 -0.97
CA SER A 49 1.73 3.90 -1.76
C SER A 49 2.52 5.22 -1.80
N GLU A 50 1.83 6.34 -2.02
CA GLU A 50 2.43 7.68 -2.02
C GLU A 50 3.09 8.08 -0.69
N ILE A 51 2.37 7.92 0.43
CA ILE A 51 2.89 8.27 1.76
C ILE A 51 4.11 7.41 2.09
N THR A 52 4.04 6.11 1.76
CA THR A 52 5.15 5.19 1.98
C THR A 52 6.37 5.61 1.14
N GLY A 53 6.21 5.86 -0.17
CA GLY A 53 7.33 6.27 -1.02
C GLY A 53 8.04 7.53 -0.51
N GLN A 54 7.28 8.56 -0.13
CA GLN A 54 7.85 9.84 0.26
C GLN A 54 8.58 9.80 1.61
N GLN A 55 8.16 8.96 2.55
CA GLN A 55 8.79 8.85 3.87
C GLN A 55 10.00 7.91 3.87
N PHE A 56 9.92 6.78 3.16
CA PHE A 56 10.96 5.76 3.21
C PHE A 56 12.14 6.08 2.30
N THR A 57 11.94 6.76 1.16
CA THR A 57 13.02 7.13 0.22
C THR A 57 14.17 7.92 0.87
N PRO A 58 13.94 9.04 1.58
CA PRO A 58 15.03 9.79 2.22
C PRO A 58 15.67 8.99 3.36
N ALA A 59 14.88 8.26 4.15
CA ALA A 59 15.40 7.45 5.24
C ALA A 59 16.36 6.34 4.74
N PHE A 60 16.03 5.73 3.60
CA PHE A 60 16.91 4.78 2.91
C PHE A 60 18.23 5.42 2.46
N ALA A 61 18.15 6.58 1.80
CA ALA A 61 19.33 7.29 1.33
C ALA A 61 20.26 7.66 2.49
N THR A 62 19.71 8.20 3.57
CA THR A 62 20.47 8.56 4.77
C THR A 62 21.09 7.33 5.44
N ALA A 63 20.33 6.25 5.64
CA ALA A 63 20.86 5.04 6.28
C ALA A 63 22.02 4.43 5.49
N LEU A 64 21.90 4.38 4.16
CA LEU A 64 22.99 3.93 3.29
C LEU A 64 24.17 4.89 3.31
N ALA A 65 23.92 6.20 3.28
CA ALA A 65 24.99 7.20 3.31
C ALA A 65 25.82 7.08 4.58
N THR A 66 25.15 6.96 5.75
CA THR A 66 25.82 6.75 7.04
C THR A 66 26.59 5.44 7.10
N PHE A 67 26.04 4.34 6.59
CA PHE A 67 26.73 3.05 6.60
C PHE A 67 27.99 3.05 5.73
N TYR A 68 27.93 3.77 4.61
CA TYR A 68 29.01 3.83 3.63
C TYR A 68 29.97 5.00 3.82
N GLU A 69 29.74 5.88 4.81
CA GLU A 69 30.60 7.05 5.07
C GLU A 69 32.03 6.66 5.46
N ASP A 70 32.19 5.60 6.25
CA ASP A 70 33.49 5.14 6.76
C ASP A 70 34.12 4.00 5.93
N GLN A 71 33.39 3.47 4.94
CA GLN A 71 33.80 2.30 4.17
C GLN A 71 34.51 2.68 2.87
N ARG A 72 35.77 2.23 2.71
CA ARG A 72 36.52 2.37 1.45
C ARG A 72 36.04 1.45 0.34
N GLU A 73 35.46 0.31 0.70
CA GLU A 73 34.93 -0.67 -0.26
C GLU A 73 33.45 -0.91 0.00
N PHE A 74 32.63 -0.77 -1.04
CA PHE A 74 31.20 -1.03 -1.01
C PHE A 74 30.94 -2.43 -1.54
N PRO A 75 30.63 -3.41 -0.68
CA PRO A 75 30.14 -4.71 -1.12
C PRO A 75 28.74 -4.57 -1.73
N ALA A 76 28.45 -5.34 -2.78
CA ALA A 76 27.12 -5.43 -3.36
C ALA A 76 26.19 -6.23 -2.44
N LEU A 77 25.74 -5.61 -1.35
CA LEU A 77 24.91 -6.24 -0.34
C LEU A 77 23.45 -6.28 -0.76
N LYS A 78 22.79 -7.40 -0.48
CA LYS A 78 21.34 -7.52 -0.60
C LYS A 78 20.64 -6.73 0.50
N PRO A 79 19.38 -6.32 0.30
CA PRO A 79 18.65 -5.59 1.33
C PRO A 79 18.46 -6.39 2.62
N GLU A 80 18.42 -7.71 2.53
CA GLU A 80 18.34 -8.61 3.69
C GLU A 80 19.63 -8.61 4.51
N GLU A 81 20.79 -8.51 3.86
CA GLU A 81 22.09 -8.44 4.54
C GLU A 81 22.27 -7.07 5.21
N LEU A 82 21.82 -6.00 4.55
CA LEU A 82 21.78 -4.65 5.12
C LEU A 82 20.88 -4.59 6.37
N ALA A 83 19.78 -5.32 6.38
CA ALA A 83 18.95 -5.43 7.58
C ALA A 83 19.61 -6.24 8.71
N GLN A 84 20.35 -7.31 8.38
CA GLN A 84 21.14 -8.05 9.37
C GLN A 84 22.25 -7.19 10.00
N LEU A 85 22.81 -6.27 9.23
CA LEU A 85 23.80 -5.29 9.68
C LEU A 85 23.19 -4.10 10.45
N GLY A 86 21.87 -4.05 10.60
CA GLY A 86 21.16 -2.96 11.29
C GLY A 86 21.06 -1.67 10.47
N VAL A 87 21.38 -1.70 9.18
CA VAL A 87 21.24 -0.54 8.27
C VAL A 87 19.78 -0.31 7.91
N PHE A 88 19.02 -1.39 7.71
CA PHE A 88 17.58 -1.32 7.38
C PHE A 88 16.72 -1.89 8.50
N ASP A 89 15.72 -1.11 8.91
CA ASP A 89 14.69 -1.57 9.83
C ASP A 89 13.69 -2.52 9.14
N SER A 90 12.91 -3.25 9.95
CA SER A 90 11.83 -4.13 9.50
C SER A 90 10.82 -3.42 8.59
N SER A 91 10.54 -2.14 8.83
CA SER A 91 9.65 -1.30 8.03
C SER A 91 10.24 -0.98 6.65
N MET A 92 11.55 -0.76 6.58
CA MET A 92 12.29 -0.52 5.34
C MET A 92 12.31 -1.79 4.47
N LEU A 93 12.54 -2.95 5.08
CA LEU A 93 12.42 -4.24 4.39
C LEU A 93 11.01 -4.49 3.88
N ALA A 94 9.97 -4.19 4.69
CA ALA A 94 8.59 -4.34 4.27
C ALA A 94 8.25 -3.43 3.07
N PHE A 95 8.83 -2.24 3.02
CA PHE A 95 8.71 -1.35 1.86
C PHE A 95 9.37 -1.93 0.60
N LEU A 96 10.58 -2.47 0.69
CA LEU A 96 11.27 -3.11 -0.43
C LEU A 96 10.55 -4.36 -0.95
N ARG A 97 9.80 -5.04 -0.09
CA ARG A 97 8.97 -6.18 -0.48
C ARG A 97 7.69 -5.78 -1.22
N LYS A 98 7.31 -4.50 -1.23
CA LYS A 98 6.12 -4.04 -1.97
C LYS A 98 6.34 -4.21 -3.49
N PRO A 99 5.33 -4.69 -4.23
CA PRO A 99 5.43 -4.82 -5.68
C PRO A 99 5.63 -3.45 -6.32
N GLY A 100 6.63 -3.34 -7.21
CA GLY A 100 7.01 -2.09 -7.87
C GLY A 100 8.23 -1.39 -7.24
N VAL A 101 8.71 -1.85 -6.08
CA VAL A 101 9.97 -1.39 -5.50
C VAL A 101 11.07 -2.38 -5.87
N VAL A 102 12.10 -1.89 -6.57
CA VAL A 102 13.26 -2.69 -6.98
C VAL A 102 14.51 -2.05 -6.38
N TYR A 103 15.22 -2.84 -5.59
CA TYR A 103 16.53 -2.49 -5.07
C TYR A 103 17.61 -3.11 -5.96
N TYR A 104 18.58 -2.29 -6.34
CA TYR A 104 19.73 -2.69 -7.14
C TYR A 104 20.97 -2.59 -6.25
N PRO A 105 21.59 -3.72 -5.88
CA PRO A 105 22.83 -3.69 -5.12
C PRO A 105 23.92 -3.01 -5.94
N PHE A 106 24.74 -2.19 -5.30
CA PHE A 106 25.82 -1.46 -5.94
C PHE A 106 27.15 -1.76 -5.24
N SER A 107 28.23 -1.80 -6.01
CA SER A 107 29.59 -1.98 -5.48
C SER A 107 30.50 -0.77 -5.77
N SER A 108 31.60 -0.64 -5.03
CA SER A 108 32.63 0.39 -5.31
C SER A 108 33.28 0.18 -6.68
N LYS A 109 33.37 -1.07 -7.14
CA LYS A 109 33.93 -1.42 -8.47
C LYS A 109 33.03 -0.99 -9.64
N ASP A 110 31.79 -0.63 -9.36
CA ASP A 110 30.87 -0.17 -10.37
C ASP A 110 31.09 1.31 -10.71
N LYS A 111 31.41 1.57 -11.99
CA LYS A 111 31.58 2.92 -12.52
C LYS A 111 30.22 3.63 -12.66
N GLY A 112 30.19 4.91 -12.28
CA GLY A 112 29.13 5.86 -12.62
C GLY A 112 27.96 5.93 -11.65
N ASP A 113 26.97 6.75 -12.04
CA ASP A 113 25.76 7.04 -11.29
C ASP A 113 24.76 5.88 -11.40
N LYS A 114 25.00 4.81 -10.63
CA LYS A 114 24.12 3.64 -10.63
C LYS A 114 22.83 3.92 -9.85
N LEU A 115 21.74 3.42 -10.41
CA LEU A 115 20.44 3.38 -9.75
C LEU A 115 20.51 2.40 -8.57
N ILE A 116 20.22 2.87 -7.35
CA ILE A 116 20.23 2.07 -6.11
C ILE A 116 18.82 1.56 -5.81
N LEU A 117 17.82 2.41 -6.00
CA LEU A 117 16.44 2.10 -5.68
C LEU A 117 15.53 2.73 -6.72
N ARG A 118 14.58 1.95 -7.21
CA ARG A 118 13.48 2.41 -8.05
C ARG A 118 12.17 1.96 -7.43
N ALA A 119 11.37 2.91 -6.96
CA ALA A 119 10.03 2.66 -6.47
C ALA A 119 9.00 3.19 -7.48
N ASP A 120 8.43 2.27 -8.25
CA ASP A 120 7.34 2.53 -9.18
C ASP A 120 6.01 2.48 -8.42
N GLN A 121 5.54 3.65 -7.97
CA GLN A 121 4.37 3.80 -7.10
C GLN A 121 3.11 4.20 -7.92
N GLY A 122 3.02 3.78 -9.19
CA GLY A 122 1.86 3.99 -10.04
C GLY A 122 1.83 5.33 -10.79
N LYS A 123 0.88 6.22 -10.47
CA LYS A 123 0.57 7.42 -11.29
C LYS A 123 1.64 8.52 -11.26
N LYS A 124 2.53 8.51 -10.28
CA LYS A 124 3.62 9.50 -10.13
C LYS A 124 4.90 8.96 -10.75
N PRO A 125 5.83 9.83 -11.18
CA PRO A 125 7.12 9.38 -11.65
C PRO A 125 7.78 8.50 -10.59
N PRO A 126 8.47 7.41 -10.99
CA PRO A 126 9.10 6.51 -10.05
C PRO A 126 10.10 7.28 -9.19
N TYR A 127 10.09 7.01 -7.88
CA TYR A 127 11.12 7.53 -6.99
C TYR A 127 12.40 6.77 -7.27
N VAL A 128 13.46 7.51 -7.60
CA VAL A 128 14.75 6.95 -7.97
C VAL A 128 15.82 7.54 -7.06
N ILE A 129 16.61 6.67 -6.44
CA ILE A 129 17.82 7.05 -5.68
C ILE A 129 19.02 6.58 -6.49
N TYR A 130 19.98 7.48 -6.72
CA TYR A 130 21.22 7.14 -7.40
C TYR A 130 22.38 7.04 -6.40
N LYS A 131 23.47 6.41 -6.85
CA LYS A 131 24.70 6.24 -6.06
C LYS A 131 25.29 7.57 -5.60
N ARG A 132 25.29 8.60 -6.44
CA ARG A 132 25.80 9.94 -6.08
C ARG A 132 25.05 10.60 -4.93
N ASP A 133 23.77 10.24 -4.73
CA ASP A 133 22.94 10.81 -3.67
C ASP A 133 23.27 10.20 -2.29
N VAL A 134 23.94 9.04 -2.30
CA VAL A 134 24.25 8.24 -1.11
C VAL A 134 25.74 8.31 -0.77
N VAL A 135 26.60 8.23 -1.78
CA VAL A 135 28.05 8.25 -1.62
C VAL A 135 28.57 9.57 -2.14
N ARG A 136 29.20 10.37 -1.27
CA ARG A 136 30.00 11.53 -1.70
C ARG A 136 31.32 11.00 -2.27
N GLU A 137 31.50 11.18 -3.57
CA GLU A 137 32.79 10.97 -4.26
C GLU A 137 33.86 11.97 -3.81
#